data_AF-A0A1W1YZW9-F1
#
_entry.id   AF-A0A1W1YZW9-F1
#
_cell.length_a   1.000
_cell.length_b   1.000
_cell.length_c   1.000
_cell.angle_alpha   90.00
_cell.angle_beta   90.00
_cell.angle_gamma   90.00
#
_symmetry.space_group_name_H-M   'P 1'
#
loop_
_entity.id
_entity.type
_entity.pdbx_description
1 polymer ?
#
loop_
_entity_poly.entity_id
_entity_poly.type
_entity_poly.pdbx_seq_one_letter_code
_entity_poly.pdbx_strand_id
1 'polypeptide(L)'
;METEHNISQELLETIERYLKHTMEPDELATFKTKLEKDPVLKNQVDDTAMIFSGIKKAVLKNKLDVLHSDLTENKAPNKGKTKVFKLNFKSLSIAASILILFGSFWVFNQQPSNEKLFEHYFEPDRGLETTMSQTDNYQFNDAMVDYKNLKYDLAIEKWEILLKNKPENDTLNYFLGSAYLANNKDIKAIDYFKKVVVNQQSSFTQDAYYYLGLAYLQGNNTEAAIEYFKKNNSPKSNEIISELSD
;
A
#
# COMPACT_ATOMS: atom_id res chain seq x y z
N MET A 1 -45.69 11.89 -22.84
CA MET A 1 -44.29 12.34 -22.95
C MET A 1 -43.47 11.23 -22.30
N GLU A 2 -43.02 10.28 -23.10
CA GLU A 2 -42.38 9.05 -22.63
C GLU A 2 -40.95 8.96 -23.19
N THR A 3 -40.06 8.55 -22.29
CA THR A 3 -38.72 7.94 -22.47
C THR A 3 -37.56 8.81 -22.99
N GLU A 4 -36.70 9.29 -22.06
CA GLU A 4 -35.35 9.79 -22.40
C GLU A 4 -34.26 9.40 -21.36
N HIS A 5 -34.46 8.30 -20.62
CA HIS A 5 -33.47 7.78 -19.65
C HIS A 5 -32.96 6.36 -19.97
N ASN A 6 -33.12 5.90 -21.22
CA ASN A 6 -32.71 4.55 -21.59
C ASN A 6 -31.35 4.56 -22.29
N ILE A 7 -30.29 4.22 -21.55
CA ILE A 7 -28.95 4.02 -22.10
C ILE A 7 -28.95 2.67 -22.84
N SER A 8 -28.66 2.67 -24.13
CA SER A 8 -28.47 1.42 -24.90
C SER A 8 -27.36 0.58 -24.28
N GLN A 9 -27.49 -0.76 -24.33
CA GLN A 9 -26.44 -1.66 -23.83
C GLN A 9 -25.08 -1.36 -24.49
N GLU A 10 -25.04 -1.11 -25.79
CA GLU A 10 -23.82 -0.75 -26.52
C GLU A 10 -23.20 0.55 -26.02
N LEU A 11 -24.05 1.54 -25.70
CA LEU A 11 -23.62 2.82 -25.15
C LEU A 11 -23.09 2.64 -23.74
N LEU A 12 -23.75 1.85 -22.90
CA LEU A 12 -23.28 1.53 -21.55
C LEU A 12 -21.92 0.83 -21.58
N GLU A 13 -21.75 -0.19 -22.44
CA GLU A 13 -20.47 -0.90 -22.60
C GLU A 13 -19.35 0.04 -23.05
N THR A 14 -19.68 0.99 -23.93
CA THR A 14 -18.74 2.03 -24.38
C THR A 14 -18.39 2.98 -23.23
N ILE A 15 -19.37 3.46 -22.46
CA ILE A 15 -19.14 4.29 -21.27
C ILE A 15 -18.30 3.51 -20.24
N GLU A 16 -18.56 2.22 -20.04
CA GLU A 16 -17.78 1.38 -19.15
C GLU A 16 -16.32 1.25 -19.60
N ARG A 17 -16.07 1.02 -20.90
CA ARG A 17 -14.69 0.95 -21.42
C ARG A 17 -13.96 2.27 -21.21
N TYR A 18 -14.67 3.39 -21.41
CA TYR A 18 -14.15 4.73 -21.13
C TYR A 18 -13.79 4.92 -19.64
N LEU A 19 -14.72 4.59 -18.73
CA LEU A 19 -14.54 4.71 -17.27
C LEU A 19 -13.50 3.73 -16.69
N LYS A 20 -13.30 2.59 -17.34
CA LYS A 20 -12.29 1.57 -16.98
C LYS A 20 -10.93 1.81 -17.67
N HIS A 21 -10.82 2.82 -18.54
CA HIS A 21 -9.62 3.12 -19.32
C HIS A 21 -9.16 1.95 -20.21
N THR A 22 -10.11 1.26 -20.86
CA THR A 22 -9.86 0.07 -21.71
C THR A 22 -10.19 0.30 -23.19
N MET A 23 -10.39 1.57 -23.61
CA MET A 23 -10.61 1.93 -25.02
C MET A 23 -9.28 2.01 -25.77
N GLU A 24 -9.31 1.64 -27.06
CA GLU A 24 -8.19 1.88 -27.96
C GLU A 24 -7.97 3.39 -28.21
N PRO A 25 -6.75 3.85 -28.52
CA PRO A 25 -6.43 5.28 -28.64
C PRO A 25 -7.32 6.04 -29.64
N ASP A 26 -7.62 5.43 -30.79
CA ASP A 26 -8.43 6.04 -31.86
C ASP A 26 -9.92 6.11 -31.48
N GLU A 27 -10.42 5.08 -30.79
CA GLU A 27 -11.78 5.03 -30.23
C GLU A 27 -11.94 6.11 -29.15
N LEU A 28 -10.96 6.21 -28.24
CA LEU A 28 -10.95 7.19 -27.15
C LEU A 28 -10.96 8.63 -27.66
N ALA A 29 -10.17 8.94 -28.69
CA ALA A 29 -10.13 10.28 -29.28
C ALA A 29 -11.49 10.66 -29.88
N THR A 30 -12.09 9.73 -30.64
CA THR A 30 -13.42 9.89 -31.25
C THR A 30 -14.50 10.07 -30.17
N PHE A 31 -14.46 9.26 -29.12
CA PHE A 31 -15.41 9.31 -28.02
C PHE A 31 -15.30 10.63 -27.23
N LYS A 32 -14.08 11.09 -26.94
CA LYS A 32 -13.85 12.40 -26.29
C LYS A 32 -14.40 13.56 -27.12
N THR A 33 -14.20 13.54 -28.43
CA THR A 33 -14.78 14.56 -29.32
C THR A 33 -16.31 14.54 -29.31
N LYS A 34 -16.94 13.35 -29.24
CA LYS A 34 -18.40 13.24 -29.08
C LYS A 34 -18.86 13.78 -27.73
N LEU A 35 -18.13 13.48 -26.65
CA LEU A 35 -18.42 13.93 -25.29
C LEU A 35 -18.38 15.46 -25.14
N GLU A 36 -17.48 16.14 -25.86
CA GLU A 36 -17.40 17.61 -25.87
C GLU A 36 -18.55 18.27 -26.64
N LYS A 37 -19.06 17.59 -27.67
CA LYS A 37 -20.10 18.13 -28.57
C LYS A 37 -21.52 17.79 -28.12
N ASP A 38 -21.68 16.76 -27.30
CA ASP A 38 -22.98 16.25 -26.86
C ASP A 38 -23.13 16.34 -25.33
N PRO A 39 -23.82 17.38 -24.83
CA PRO A 39 -24.10 17.55 -23.41
C PRO A 39 -24.94 16.41 -22.80
N VAL A 40 -25.78 15.74 -23.59
CA VAL A 40 -26.62 14.63 -23.12
C VAL A 40 -25.75 13.41 -22.85
N LEU A 41 -24.84 13.09 -23.79
CA LEU A 41 -23.85 12.03 -23.61
C LEU A 41 -22.96 12.28 -22.39
N LYS A 42 -22.55 13.54 -22.17
CA LYS A 42 -21.77 13.90 -20.99
C LYS A 42 -22.50 13.61 -19.69
N ASN A 43 -23.76 14.02 -19.58
CA ASN A 43 -24.58 13.74 -18.40
C ASN A 43 -24.75 12.22 -18.19
N GLN A 44 -24.95 11.45 -19.25
CA GLN A 44 -25.05 9.98 -19.17
C GLN A 44 -23.76 9.33 -18.66
N VAL A 45 -22.59 9.84 -19.06
CA VAL A 45 -21.29 9.38 -18.56
C VAL A 45 -21.15 9.73 -17.08
N ASP A 46 -21.50 10.95 -16.68
CA ASP A 46 -21.41 11.41 -15.30
C ASP A 46 -22.34 10.60 -14.37
N ASP A 47 -23.58 10.37 -14.78
CA ASP A 47 -24.56 9.54 -14.05
C ASP A 47 -24.05 8.10 -13.89
N THR A 48 -23.53 7.51 -14.97
CA THR A 48 -22.97 6.15 -14.95
C THR A 48 -21.75 6.07 -14.03
N ALA A 49 -20.87 7.07 -14.07
CA ALA A 49 -19.72 7.15 -13.18
C ALA A 49 -20.13 7.23 -11.70
N MET A 50 -21.18 7.99 -11.39
CA MET A 50 -21.74 8.09 -10.04
C MET A 50 -22.28 6.75 -9.53
N ILE A 51 -23.01 6.02 -10.38
CA ILE A 51 -23.53 4.67 -10.06
C ILE A 51 -22.38 3.70 -9.79
N PHE A 52 -21.36 3.66 -10.67
CA PHE A 52 -20.19 2.81 -10.48
C PHE A 52 -19.43 3.11 -9.19
N SER A 53 -19.30 4.39 -8.84
CA SER A 53 -18.70 4.83 -7.57
C SER A 53 -19.51 4.33 -6.36
N GLY A 54 -20.83 4.45 -6.40
CA GLY A 54 -21.74 3.94 -5.38
C GLY A 54 -21.64 2.41 -5.20
N ILE A 55 -21.62 1.66 -6.30
CA ILE A 55 -21.46 0.19 -6.29
C ILE A 55 -20.10 -0.20 -5.71
N LYS A 56 -19.00 0.42 -6.16
CA LYS A 56 -17.65 0.16 -5.63
C LYS A 56 -17.60 0.40 -4.12
N LYS A 57 -18.20 1.50 -3.64
CA LYS A 57 -18.28 1.84 -2.22
C LYS A 57 -19.09 0.81 -1.43
N ALA A 58 -20.22 0.36 -1.95
CA ALA A 58 -21.06 -0.65 -1.31
C ALA A 58 -20.36 -2.02 -1.24
N VAL A 59 -19.69 -2.44 -2.32
CA VAL A 59 -18.90 -3.69 -2.36
C VAL A 59 -17.73 -3.61 -1.39
N LEU A 60 -17.01 -2.49 -1.34
CA LEU A 60 -15.91 -2.29 -0.39
C LEU A 60 -16.40 -2.36 1.05
N LYS A 61 -17.53 -1.69 1.37
CA LYS A 61 -18.15 -1.74 2.69
C LYS A 61 -18.57 -3.17 3.07
N ASN A 62 -19.20 -3.91 2.16
CA ASN A 62 -19.57 -5.30 2.39
C ASN A 62 -18.34 -6.18 2.64
N LYS A 63 -17.27 -6.03 1.84
CA LYS A 63 -15.99 -6.73 2.07
C LYS A 63 -15.39 -6.43 3.45
N LEU A 64 -15.48 -5.18 3.91
CA LEU A 64 -15.06 -4.78 5.26
C LEU A 64 -15.92 -5.43 6.35
N ASP A 65 -17.25 -5.45 6.18
CA ASP A 65 -18.18 -6.08 7.12
C ASP A 65 -17.95 -7.60 7.24
N VAL A 66 -17.67 -8.28 6.12
CA VAL A 66 -17.31 -9.71 6.09
C VAL A 66 -15.98 -9.97 6.82
N LEU A 67 -14.99 -9.09 6.66
CA LEU A 67 -13.71 -9.18 7.35
C LEU A 67 -13.85 -9.03 8.89
N HIS A 68 -14.84 -8.24 9.34
CA HIS A 68 -15.19 -8.15 10.77
C HIS A 68 -15.97 -9.36 11.30
N SER A 69 -16.69 -10.09 10.44
CA SER A 69 -17.39 -11.32 10.82
C SER A 69 -16.45 -12.52 11.02
N ASP A 70 -15.39 -12.65 10.22
CA ASP A 70 -14.39 -13.72 10.37
C ASP A 70 -13.55 -13.60 11.65
N LEU A 71 -13.47 -12.40 12.25
CA LEU A 71 -12.79 -12.17 13.54
C LEU A 71 -13.68 -12.45 14.76
N THR A 72 -15.00 -12.60 14.58
CA THR A 72 -15.95 -12.78 15.70
C THR A 72 -16.66 -14.14 15.74
N GLU A 73 -16.39 -15.03 14.78
CA GLU A 73 -17.02 -16.36 14.75
C GLU A 73 -16.04 -17.53 14.98
N ASN A 74 -15.16 -17.41 15.98
CA ASN A 74 -14.57 -18.58 16.63
C ASN A 74 -15.31 -18.91 17.93
N LYS A 75 -16.45 -19.60 17.80
CA LYS A 75 -17.06 -20.33 18.93
C LYS A 75 -16.12 -21.45 19.36
N ALA A 76 -15.38 -21.20 20.45
CA ALA A 76 -14.62 -22.19 21.18
C ALA A 76 -15.54 -23.32 21.73
N PRO A 77 -15.01 -24.55 21.86
CA PRO A 77 -15.81 -25.75 22.10
C PRO A 77 -16.32 -25.84 23.54
N ASN A 78 -17.50 -26.45 23.62
CA ASN A 78 -18.20 -26.97 24.79
C ASN A 78 -17.23 -27.43 25.92
N LYS A 79 -17.23 -26.74 27.07
CA LYS A 79 -16.62 -27.23 28.31
C LYS A 79 -17.63 -27.23 29.44
N GLY A 80 -17.71 -28.40 30.07
CA GLY A 80 -18.68 -28.76 31.10
C GLY A 80 -18.60 -27.93 32.39
N LYS A 81 -19.66 -28.15 33.18
CA LYS A 81 -20.00 -27.53 34.46
C LYS A 81 -18.77 -27.27 35.35
N THR A 82 -18.40 -26.01 35.52
CA THR A 82 -17.52 -25.56 36.60
C THR A 82 -18.34 -24.87 37.70
N LYS A 83 -18.11 -25.30 38.94
CA LYS A 83 -18.69 -24.69 40.15
C LYS A 83 -18.17 -23.26 40.26
N VAL A 84 -19.08 -22.28 40.26
CA VAL A 84 -18.76 -20.86 40.35
C VAL A 84 -18.47 -20.50 41.81
N PHE A 85 -17.24 -20.07 42.11
CA PHE A 85 -16.85 -19.54 43.41
C PHE A 85 -17.44 -18.12 43.55
N LYS A 86 -18.27 -17.87 44.57
CA LYS A 86 -18.82 -16.53 44.84
C LYS A 86 -17.77 -15.71 45.60
N LEU A 87 -17.00 -14.87 44.91
CA LEU A 87 -16.15 -13.86 45.54
C LEU A 87 -16.95 -12.59 45.88
N ASN A 88 -16.67 -12.00 47.04
CA ASN A 88 -17.33 -10.81 47.58
C ASN A 88 -16.62 -9.52 47.10
N PHE A 89 -17.29 -8.75 46.24
CA PHE A 89 -16.75 -7.65 45.42
C PHE A 89 -16.69 -6.27 46.13
N LYS A 90 -16.34 -6.18 47.42
CA LYS A 90 -16.17 -4.85 48.07
C LYS A 90 -14.74 -4.30 48.03
N SER A 91 -13.72 -5.10 47.69
CA SER A 91 -12.31 -4.65 47.59
C SER A 91 -11.70 -4.74 46.19
N LEU A 92 -12.40 -5.30 45.20
CA LEU A 92 -11.81 -5.65 43.89
C LEU A 92 -11.89 -4.53 42.83
N SER A 93 -12.60 -3.43 43.08
CA SER A 93 -12.74 -2.33 42.11
C SER A 93 -11.49 -1.44 42.02
N ILE A 94 -10.64 -1.41 43.04
CA ILE A 94 -9.41 -0.59 43.05
C ILE A 94 -8.27 -1.30 42.30
N ALA A 95 -8.17 -2.63 42.41
CA ALA A 95 -7.12 -3.41 41.76
C ALA A 95 -7.29 -3.47 40.23
N ALA A 96 -8.54 -3.50 39.73
CA ALA A 96 -8.81 -3.48 38.29
C ALA A 96 -8.34 -2.18 37.63
N SER A 97 -8.53 -1.03 38.29
CA SER A 97 -8.06 0.28 37.79
C SER A 97 -6.54 0.36 37.74
N ILE A 98 -5.86 -0.19 38.76
CA ILE A 98 -4.39 -0.27 38.80
C ILE A 98 -3.88 -1.24 37.74
N LEU A 99 -4.53 -2.39 37.51
CA LEU A 99 -4.14 -3.33 36.45
C LEU A 99 -4.40 -2.79 35.04
N ILE A 100 -5.45 -1.99 34.84
CA ILE A 100 -5.68 -1.30 33.57
C ILE A 100 -4.62 -0.21 33.37
N LEU A 101 -4.28 0.57 34.40
CA LEU A 101 -3.23 1.60 34.33
C LEU A 101 -1.82 1.01 34.19
N PHE A 102 -1.49 -0.06 34.91
CA PHE A 102 -0.22 -0.77 34.76
C PHE A 102 -0.16 -1.56 33.46
N GLY A 103 -1.27 -2.14 33.01
CA GLY A 103 -1.37 -2.83 31.74
C GLY A 103 -1.23 -1.87 30.57
N SER A 104 -1.88 -0.70 30.62
CA SER A 104 -1.70 0.35 29.62
C SER A 104 -0.31 0.97 29.69
N PHE A 105 0.27 1.18 30.87
CA PHE A 105 1.67 1.62 31.01
C PHE A 105 2.67 0.58 30.48
N TRP A 106 2.43 -0.71 30.73
CA TRP A 106 3.28 -1.80 30.24
C TRP A 106 3.17 -2.02 28.73
N VAL A 107 2.00 -1.77 28.15
CA VAL A 107 1.77 -1.79 26.69
C VAL A 107 2.30 -0.52 26.01
N PHE A 108 2.15 0.65 26.64
CA PHE A 108 2.66 1.92 26.10
C PHE A 108 4.20 2.01 26.17
N ASN A 109 4.82 1.33 27.15
CA ASN A 109 6.28 1.17 27.23
C ASN A 109 6.81 0.03 26.33
N GLN A 110 5.98 -0.52 25.44
CA GLN A 110 6.28 -1.68 24.59
C GLN A 110 6.20 -1.39 23.08
N GLN A 111 6.13 -0.13 22.64
CA GLN A 111 6.40 0.15 21.23
C GLN A 111 7.77 -0.45 20.87
N PRO A 112 7.85 -1.42 19.95
CA PRO A 112 9.11 -2.08 19.63
C PRO A 112 10.10 -1.01 19.17
N SER A 113 11.30 -1.00 19.75
CA SER A 113 12.36 -0.02 19.45
C SER A 113 12.51 0.19 17.93
N ASN A 114 12.40 -0.91 17.16
CA ASN A 114 12.52 -0.92 15.72
C ASN A 114 11.46 -0.11 14.96
N GLU A 115 10.20 -0.08 15.39
CA GLU A 115 9.14 0.68 14.71
C GLU A 115 9.39 2.19 14.86
N LYS A 116 9.77 2.63 16.07
CA LYS A 116 10.17 4.02 16.32
C LYS A 116 11.38 4.43 15.49
N LEU A 117 12.38 3.56 15.43
CA LEU A 117 13.59 3.79 14.64
C LEU A 117 13.26 3.84 13.14
N PHE A 118 12.43 2.92 12.65
CA PHE A 118 11.97 2.96 11.27
C PHE A 118 11.24 4.27 10.96
N GLU A 119 10.26 4.68 11.77
CA GLU A 119 9.54 5.94 11.58
C GLU A 119 10.45 7.17 11.62
N HIS A 120 11.50 7.15 12.46
CA HIS A 120 12.45 8.25 12.54
C HIS A 120 13.35 8.35 11.30
N TYR A 121 13.77 7.22 10.75
CA TYR A 121 14.80 7.16 9.72
C TYR A 121 14.26 6.95 8.30
N PHE A 122 13.08 6.37 8.15
CA PHE A 122 12.48 6.09 6.86
C PHE A 122 11.87 7.33 6.24
N GLU A 123 12.37 7.68 5.06
CA GLU A 123 11.75 8.62 4.15
C GLU A 123 11.62 7.91 2.79
N PRO A 124 10.43 7.85 2.17
CA PRO A 124 10.31 7.35 0.81
C PRO A 124 11.23 8.14 -0.14
N ASP A 125 11.86 7.42 -1.07
CA ASP A 125 12.65 8.04 -2.15
C ASP A 125 11.83 9.14 -2.84
N ARG A 126 12.44 10.27 -3.20
CA ARG A 126 11.75 11.43 -3.81
C ARG A 126 11.28 11.16 -5.25
N GLY A 127 11.68 10.04 -5.83
CA GLY A 127 11.41 9.67 -7.21
C GLY A 127 12.36 10.35 -8.19
N LEU A 128 12.34 9.88 -9.44
CA LEU A 128 13.12 10.49 -10.52
C LEU A 128 12.46 11.78 -11.03
N GLU A 129 13.26 12.67 -11.61
CA GLU A 129 12.73 13.84 -12.32
C GLU A 129 11.90 13.41 -13.52
N THR A 130 10.59 13.59 -13.42
CA THR A 130 9.66 13.35 -14.52
C THR A 130 9.67 14.55 -15.46
N THR A 131 10.56 14.56 -16.45
CA THR A 131 10.38 15.44 -17.60
C THR A 131 9.31 14.84 -18.51
N MET A 132 8.44 15.65 -19.09
CA MET A 132 7.48 15.24 -20.12
C MET A 132 8.23 14.90 -21.44
N SER A 133 9.19 13.96 -21.37
CA SER A 133 10.01 13.53 -22.49
C SER A 133 9.24 12.55 -23.37
N GLN A 134 9.29 12.77 -24.68
CA GLN A 134 8.72 11.92 -25.74
C GLN A 134 9.51 10.61 -25.93
N THR A 135 9.91 9.94 -24.85
CA THR A 135 10.71 8.70 -24.91
C THR A 135 9.97 7.51 -24.29
N ASP A 136 10.40 6.31 -24.69
CA ASP A 136 9.83 4.96 -24.53
C ASP A 136 9.35 4.49 -23.12
N ASN A 137 9.35 5.36 -22.11
CA ASN A 137 9.03 5.03 -20.71
C ASN A 137 7.84 5.85 -20.15
N TYR A 138 6.88 6.25 -20.99
CA TYR A 138 5.65 6.93 -20.55
C TYR A 138 4.97 6.22 -19.36
N GLN A 139 4.83 4.90 -19.45
CA GLN A 139 4.19 4.09 -18.39
C GLN A 139 4.97 4.10 -17.07
N PHE A 140 6.31 4.14 -17.13
CA PHE A 140 7.14 4.24 -15.93
C PHE A 140 6.98 5.62 -15.28
N ASN A 141 6.97 6.69 -16.09
CA ASN A 141 6.80 8.06 -15.61
C ASN A 141 5.41 8.31 -15.03
N ASP A 142 4.36 7.73 -15.64
CA ASP A 142 2.99 7.79 -15.13
C ASP A 142 2.88 7.13 -13.74
N ALA A 143 3.49 5.96 -13.55
CA ALA A 143 3.60 5.32 -12.24
C ALA A 143 4.45 6.13 -11.24
N MET A 144 5.51 6.80 -11.72
CA MET A 144 6.32 7.69 -10.90
C MET A 144 5.52 8.89 -10.38
N VAL A 145 4.59 9.44 -11.19
CA VAL A 145 3.68 10.49 -10.74
C VAL A 145 2.77 10.00 -9.62
N ASP A 146 2.22 8.79 -9.73
CA ASP A 146 1.41 8.20 -8.65
C ASP A 146 2.23 7.98 -7.38
N TYR A 147 3.45 7.47 -7.51
CA TYR A 147 4.37 7.25 -6.40
C TYR A 147 4.68 8.56 -5.64
N LYS A 148 4.98 9.64 -6.37
CA LYS A 148 5.25 10.97 -5.79
C LYS A 148 4.02 11.59 -5.13
N ASN A 149 2.82 11.20 -5.57
CA ASN A 149 1.55 11.59 -4.96
C ASN A 149 1.12 10.65 -3.81
N LEU A 150 2.04 9.80 -3.31
CA LEU A 150 1.81 8.82 -2.24
C LEU A 150 0.76 7.75 -2.59
N LYS A 151 0.40 7.61 -3.87
CA LYS A 151 -0.53 6.59 -4.37
C LYS A 151 0.23 5.30 -4.68
N TYR A 152 0.86 4.74 -3.65
CA TYR A 152 1.79 3.62 -3.82
C TYR A 152 1.15 2.38 -4.45
N ASP A 153 -0.10 2.05 -4.12
CA ASP A 153 -0.79 0.90 -4.73
C ASP A 153 -0.91 1.04 -6.26
N LEU A 154 -1.22 2.24 -6.77
CA LEU A 154 -1.32 2.48 -8.22
C LEU A 154 0.04 2.43 -8.91
N ALA A 155 1.06 3.00 -8.28
CA ALA A 155 2.42 2.95 -8.79
C ALA A 155 2.92 1.49 -8.88
N ILE A 156 2.66 0.70 -7.83
CA ILE A 156 2.99 -0.73 -7.79
C ILE A 156 2.31 -1.49 -8.92
N GLU A 157 1.00 -1.33 -9.12
CA GLU A 157 0.25 -2.03 -10.17
C GLU A 157 0.86 -1.77 -11.56
N LYS A 158 1.15 -0.50 -11.87
CA LYS A 158 1.73 -0.09 -13.14
C LYS A 158 3.16 -0.62 -13.33
N TRP A 159 4.01 -0.48 -12.31
CA TRP A 159 5.39 -0.96 -12.40
C TRP A 159 5.50 -2.49 -12.44
N GLU A 160 4.62 -3.24 -11.77
CA GLU A 160 4.62 -4.71 -11.86
C GLU A 160 4.28 -5.21 -13.27
N ILE A 161 3.39 -4.52 -13.99
CA ILE A 161 3.10 -4.82 -15.40
C ILE A 161 4.36 -4.60 -16.25
N LEU A 162 5.07 -3.49 -16.05
CA LEU A 162 6.31 -3.20 -16.79
C LEU A 162 7.43 -4.20 -16.48
N LEU A 163 7.54 -4.62 -15.22
CA LEU A 163 8.58 -5.54 -14.78
C LEU A 163 8.45 -6.93 -15.43
N LYS A 164 7.24 -7.37 -15.82
CA LYS A 164 7.04 -8.66 -16.51
C LYS A 164 7.91 -8.81 -17.77
N ASN A 165 8.14 -7.72 -18.49
CA ASN A 165 8.94 -7.72 -19.71
C ASN A 165 10.44 -7.53 -19.43
N LYS A 166 10.81 -7.01 -18.26
CA LYS A 166 12.19 -6.71 -17.88
C LYS A 166 12.45 -7.08 -16.40
N PRO A 167 12.41 -8.37 -16.01
CA PRO A 167 12.44 -8.77 -14.60
C PRO A 167 13.71 -8.34 -13.84
N GLU A 168 14.82 -8.17 -14.56
CA GLU A 168 16.13 -7.80 -14.02
C GLU A 168 16.40 -6.28 -14.05
N ASN A 169 15.42 -5.47 -14.46
CA ASN A 169 15.59 -4.02 -14.51
C ASN A 169 15.76 -3.47 -13.10
N ASP A 170 16.94 -2.94 -12.80
CA ASP A 170 17.32 -2.45 -11.48
C ASP A 170 16.44 -1.28 -11.01
N THR A 171 16.12 -0.36 -11.92
CA THR A 171 15.31 0.82 -11.65
C THR A 171 13.89 0.43 -11.23
N LEU A 172 13.24 -0.46 -11.99
CA LEU A 172 11.90 -0.97 -11.65
C LEU A 172 11.91 -1.74 -10.34
N ASN A 173 12.88 -2.61 -10.12
CA ASN A 173 13.00 -3.35 -8.86
C ASN A 173 13.23 -2.40 -7.68
N TYR A 174 14.07 -1.37 -7.82
CA TYR A 174 14.31 -0.38 -6.78
C TYR A 174 13.04 0.37 -6.40
N PHE A 175 12.35 0.97 -7.39
CA PHE A 175 11.16 1.76 -7.11
C PHE A 175 9.96 0.92 -6.67
N LEU A 176 9.83 -0.33 -7.13
CA LEU A 176 8.87 -1.27 -6.56
C LEU A 176 9.19 -1.57 -5.10
N GLY A 177 10.46 -1.81 -4.77
CA GLY A 177 10.92 -1.99 -3.38
C GLY A 177 10.53 -0.81 -2.50
N SER A 178 10.84 0.42 -2.94
CA SER A 178 10.53 1.65 -2.22
C SER A 178 9.02 1.86 -2.05
N ALA A 179 8.23 1.62 -3.10
CA ALA A 179 6.78 1.74 -3.03
C ALA A 179 6.16 0.69 -2.11
N TYR A 180 6.64 -0.56 -2.15
CA TYR A 180 6.18 -1.60 -1.24
C TYR A 180 6.53 -1.27 0.22
N LEU A 181 7.73 -0.73 0.46
CA LEU A 181 8.16 -0.34 1.81
C LEU A 181 7.31 0.81 2.35
N ALA A 182 7.11 1.86 1.55
CA ALA A 182 6.26 2.99 1.91
C ALA A 182 4.78 2.60 2.11
N ASN A 183 4.37 1.47 1.54
CA ASN A 183 3.04 0.89 1.68
C ASN A 183 2.98 -0.22 2.75
N ASN A 184 3.92 -0.24 3.70
CA ASN A 184 3.99 -1.19 4.82
C ASN A 184 3.98 -2.66 4.41
N LYS A 185 4.56 -2.98 3.25
CA LYS A 185 4.71 -4.33 2.70
C LYS A 185 6.20 -4.69 2.65
N ASP A 186 6.81 -4.71 3.82
CA ASP A 186 8.22 -4.98 4.10
C ASP A 186 8.74 -6.27 3.42
N ILE A 187 8.01 -7.39 3.51
CA ILE A 187 8.42 -8.67 2.90
C ILE A 187 8.61 -8.52 1.39
N LYS A 188 7.65 -7.88 0.71
CA LYS A 188 7.77 -7.65 -0.74
C LYS A 188 8.87 -6.65 -1.06
N ALA A 189 9.01 -5.61 -0.24
CA ALA A 189 10.08 -4.63 -0.41
C ALA A 189 11.47 -5.30 -0.37
N ILE A 190 11.68 -6.20 0.58
CA ILE A 190 12.91 -6.99 0.71
C ILE A 190 13.18 -7.79 -0.57
N ASP A 191 12.18 -8.49 -1.11
CA ASP A 191 12.34 -9.30 -2.33
C ASP A 191 12.79 -8.46 -3.52
N TYR A 192 12.22 -7.26 -3.67
CA TYR A 192 12.57 -6.35 -4.77
C TYR A 192 13.94 -5.72 -4.59
N PHE A 193 14.28 -5.21 -3.40
CA PHE A 193 15.61 -4.64 -3.18
C PHE A 193 16.73 -5.68 -3.25
N LYS A 194 16.47 -6.93 -2.85
CA LYS A 194 17.43 -8.03 -3.02
C LYS A 194 17.83 -8.21 -4.48
N LYS A 195 16.90 -8.05 -5.43
CA LYS A 195 17.20 -8.13 -6.87
C LYS A 195 18.10 -6.98 -7.33
N VAL A 196 17.96 -5.79 -6.75
CA VAL A 196 18.81 -4.63 -7.07
C VAL A 196 20.24 -4.90 -6.64
N VAL A 197 20.45 -5.36 -5.41
CA VAL A 197 21.80 -5.57 -4.85
C VAL A 197 22.52 -6.80 -5.43
N VAL A 198 21.86 -7.63 -6.25
CA VAL A 198 22.57 -8.66 -7.03
C VAL A 198 23.50 -8.00 -8.05
N ASN A 199 23.10 -6.89 -8.65
CA ASN A 199 23.91 -6.13 -9.60
C ASN A 199 24.67 -5.00 -8.88
N GLN A 200 25.91 -5.28 -8.45
CA GLN A 200 26.76 -4.29 -7.76
C GLN A 200 27.14 -3.06 -8.61
N GLN A 201 26.87 -3.07 -9.93
CA GLN A 201 27.10 -1.93 -10.82
C GLN A 201 25.89 -0.99 -10.91
N SER A 202 24.74 -1.37 -10.35
CA SER A 202 23.56 -0.50 -10.36
C SER A 202 23.82 0.77 -9.56
N SER A 203 23.39 1.92 -10.10
CA SER A 203 23.41 3.20 -9.39
C SER A 203 22.57 3.18 -8.11
N PHE A 204 21.60 2.25 -8.02
CA PHE A 204 20.70 2.10 -6.86
C PHE A 204 21.25 1.14 -5.80
N THR A 205 22.41 0.51 -6.00
CA THR A 205 22.91 -0.53 -5.09
C THR A 205 23.06 -0.04 -3.65
N GLN A 206 23.65 1.14 -3.47
CA GLN A 206 23.89 1.70 -2.14
C GLN A 206 22.58 2.07 -1.45
N ASP A 207 21.66 2.72 -2.16
CA ASP A 207 20.35 3.06 -1.62
C ASP A 207 19.53 1.80 -1.32
N ALA A 208 19.59 0.79 -2.18
CA ALA A 208 18.92 -0.49 -1.96
C ALA A 208 19.44 -1.22 -0.71
N TYR A 209 20.74 -1.15 -0.39
CA TYR A 209 21.24 -1.66 0.88
C TYR A 209 20.67 -0.90 2.08
N TYR A 210 20.55 0.42 1.99
CA TYR A 210 19.95 1.24 3.03
C TYR A 210 18.48 0.88 3.26
N TYR A 211 17.68 0.83 2.19
CA TYR A 211 16.26 0.47 2.29
C TYR A 211 16.03 -1.00 2.63
N LEU A 212 16.95 -1.92 2.30
CA LEU A 212 16.92 -3.29 2.83
C LEU A 212 17.06 -3.30 4.34
N GLY A 213 18.02 -2.51 4.87
CA GLY A 213 18.18 -2.34 6.31
C GLY A 213 16.89 -1.86 6.97
N LEU A 214 16.26 -0.83 6.41
CA LEU A 214 14.98 -0.30 6.90
C LEU A 214 13.82 -1.30 6.75
N ALA A 215 13.73 -2.04 5.65
CA ALA A 215 12.69 -3.04 5.45
C ALA A 215 12.81 -4.18 6.46
N TYR A 216 14.01 -4.67 6.72
CA TYR A 216 14.26 -5.65 7.78
C TYR A 216 13.98 -5.10 9.17
N LEU A 217 14.28 -3.82 9.41
CA LEU A 217 13.96 -3.15 10.65
C LEU A 217 12.44 -3.08 10.88
N GLN A 218 11.66 -2.70 9.85
CA GLN A 218 10.19 -2.70 9.90
C GLN A 218 9.62 -4.10 10.15
N GLY A 219 10.24 -5.13 9.55
CA GLY A 219 9.92 -6.55 9.77
C GLY A 219 10.44 -7.13 11.10
N ASN A 220 10.96 -6.29 12.01
CA ASN A 220 11.55 -6.68 13.30
C ASN A 220 12.73 -7.67 13.22
N ASN A 221 13.44 -7.70 12.11
CA ASN A 221 14.67 -8.49 11.94
C ASN A 221 15.91 -7.61 12.09
N THR A 222 16.25 -7.31 13.34
CA THR A 222 17.37 -6.42 13.69
C THR A 222 18.73 -6.94 13.20
N GLU A 223 18.96 -8.26 13.23
CA GLU A 223 20.23 -8.85 12.78
C GLU A 223 20.48 -8.60 11.29
N ALA A 224 19.47 -8.88 10.45
CA ALA A 224 19.55 -8.62 9.01
C ALA A 224 19.63 -7.11 8.73
N ALA A 225 18.88 -6.28 9.48
CA ALA A 225 18.93 -4.83 9.34
C ALA A 225 20.36 -4.31 9.53
N ILE A 226 21.04 -4.72 10.61
CA ILE A 226 22.43 -4.36 10.90
C ILE A 226 23.37 -4.84 9.77
N GLU A 227 23.18 -6.05 9.25
CA GLU A 227 24.01 -6.57 8.14
C GLU A 227 23.92 -5.66 6.91
N TYR A 228 22.71 -5.27 6.51
CA TYR A 228 22.50 -4.44 5.32
C TYR A 228 22.92 -2.98 5.53
N PHE A 229 22.71 -2.41 6.73
CA PHE A 229 23.25 -1.09 7.06
C PHE A 229 24.79 -1.06 7.00
N LYS A 230 25.47 -2.13 7.45
CA LYS A 230 26.93 -2.25 7.32
C LYS A 230 27.38 -2.30 5.86
N LYS A 231 26.62 -2.93 4.97
CA LYS A 231 26.92 -2.95 3.52
C LYS A 231 26.74 -1.57 2.87
N ASN A 232 25.76 -0.78 3.33
CA ASN A 232 25.57 0.60 2.87
C ASN A 232 26.65 1.56 3.39
N ASN A 233 27.09 1.41 4.65
CA ASN A 233 28.21 2.15 5.25
C ASN A 233 28.08 3.70 5.21
N SER A 234 26.87 4.25 5.07
CA SER A 234 26.65 5.69 5.19
C SER A 234 26.67 6.15 6.65
N PRO A 235 26.93 7.43 6.94
CA PRO A 235 26.82 7.98 8.30
C PRO A 235 25.47 7.68 8.96
N LYS A 236 24.37 7.81 8.20
CA LYS A 236 23.01 7.52 8.67
C LYS A 236 22.83 6.04 9.04
N SER A 237 23.38 5.12 8.25
CA SER A 237 23.40 3.69 8.59
C SER A 237 24.17 3.38 9.87
N ASN A 238 25.30 4.04 10.09
CA ASN A 238 26.11 3.84 11.30
C ASN A 238 25.44 4.38 12.56
N GLU A 239 24.70 5.49 12.45
CA GLU A 239 23.87 6.03 13.51
C GLU A 239 22.78 5.03 13.92
N ILE A 240 22.02 4.51 12.94
CA ILE A 240 21.00 3.48 13.17
C ILE A 240 21.60 2.23 13.82
N ILE A 241 22.77 1.75 13.36
CA ILE A 241 23.42 0.59 13.96
C ILE A 241 23.76 0.83 15.44
N SER A 242 24.20 2.04 15.79
CA SER A 242 24.54 2.39 17.16
C SER A 242 23.31 2.33 18.05
N GLU A 243 22.20 2.95 17.63
CA GLU A 243 20.92 2.90 18.35
C GLU A 243 20.30 1.50 18.45
N LEU A 244 20.59 0.60 17.49
CA LEU A 244 20.15 -0.80 17.55
C LEU A 244 21.02 -1.67 18.46
N SER A 245 22.21 -1.19 18.83
CA SER A 245 23.17 -1.93 19.65
C SER A 245 23.18 -1.51 21.12
N ASP A 246 22.50 -0.40 21.45
CA ASP A 246 22.33 0.16 22.80
C ASP A 246 21.11 -0.46 23.53
#